data_AF-A0A7W9HB53-F1
#
_entry.id   AF-A0A7W9HB53-F1
#
_cell.length_a   1.000
_cell.length_b   1.000
_cell.length_c   1.000
_cell.angle_alpha   90.00
_cell.angle_beta   90.00
_cell.angle_gamma   90.00
#
_symmetry.space_group_name_H-M   'P 1'
#
loop_
_entity.id
_entity.type
_entity.pdbx_description
1 polymer ?
#
loop_
_entity_poly.entity_id
_entity_poly.type
_entity_poly.pdbx_seq_one_letter_code
_entity_poly.pdbx_strand_id
1 'polypeptide(L)'
;MATVADLNADLEDGIGISGPAARRAIKAAATAAQYTGNIVTARQARQIRANPQLAVYDNPNTLLMCVYKPDKALCHRGTTDTPSLDRCVPTCANIARTDRHAAGLRRRATVLDQRAAQVPGPLGERLISNAWRLRDLADAHHRTRITVQGGIA
;
A
#
# COMPACT_ATOMS: atom_id res chain seq x y z
N MET A 1 0.29 11.42 0.61
CA MET A 1 -0.16 10.41 1.59
C MET A 1 -1.56 10.03 1.16
N ALA A 2 -1.74 8.83 0.61
CA ALA A 2 -3.08 8.37 0.25
C ALA A 2 -3.86 8.00 1.52
N THR A 3 -5.07 8.51 1.66
CA THR A 3 -5.99 8.19 2.74
C THR A 3 -6.90 7.00 2.38
N VAL A 4 -7.64 6.50 3.35
CA VAL A 4 -8.63 5.43 3.12
C VAL A 4 -9.81 5.92 2.27
N ALA A 5 -10.12 7.22 2.32
CA ALA A 5 -11.11 7.85 1.43
C ALA A 5 -10.59 7.93 -0.02
N ASP A 6 -9.32 8.32 -0.22
CA ASP A 6 -8.71 8.31 -1.56
C ASP A 6 -8.68 6.91 -2.16
N LEU A 7 -8.40 5.89 -1.32
CA LEU A 7 -8.49 4.50 -1.74
C LEU A 7 -9.92 4.13 -2.16
N ASN A 8 -10.95 4.60 -1.46
CA ASN A 8 -12.33 4.30 -1.81
C ASN A 8 -12.66 4.85 -3.21
N ALA A 9 -12.40 6.14 -3.45
CA ALA A 9 -12.61 6.77 -4.75
C ALA A 9 -11.82 6.05 -5.86
N ASP A 10 -10.55 5.71 -5.61
CA ASP A 10 -9.72 4.95 -6.55
C ASP A 10 -10.37 3.60 -6.90
N LEU A 11 -10.90 2.87 -5.91
CA LEU A 11 -11.56 1.57 -6.13
C LEU A 11 -12.86 1.72 -6.92
N GLU A 12 -13.65 2.78 -6.69
CA GLU A 12 -14.86 3.10 -7.45
C GLU A 12 -14.55 3.44 -8.92
N ASP A 13 -13.42 4.12 -9.16
CA ASP A 13 -12.88 4.39 -10.50
C ASP A 13 -12.28 3.14 -11.18
N GLY A 14 -12.36 1.97 -10.52
CA GLY A 14 -11.91 0.69 -11.06
C GLY A 14 -10.42 0.41 -10.89
N ILE A 15 -9.70 1.18 -10.06
CA ILE A 15 -8.31 0.88 -9.73
C ILE A 15 -8.21 -0.49 -9.06
N GLY A 16 -7.25 -1.28 -9.52
CA GLY A 16 -6.99 -2.59 -8.95
C GLY A 16 -6.18 -2.53 -7.66
N ILE A 17 -6.44 -3.49 -6.76
CA ILE A 17 -5.69 -3.68 -5.52
C ILE A 17 -5.25 -5.15 -5.34
N SER A 18 -4.00 -5.38 -4.96
CA SER A 18 -3.40 -6.71 -4.78
C SER A 18 -2.76 -6.88 -3.40
N GLY A 19 -2.46 -8.13 -3.04
CA GLY A 19 -1.64 -8.46 -1.88
C GLY A 19 -2.43 -9.09 -0.72
N PRO A 20 -1.74 -9.63 0.30
CA PRO A 20 -2.38 -10.39 1.38
C PRO A 20 -3.45 -9.60 2.16
N ALA A 21 -3.31 -8.27 2.21
CA ALA A 21 -4.24 -7.41 2.90
C ALA A 21 -5.26 -6.73 1.97
N ALA A 22 -5.29 -7.02 0.67
CA ALA A 22 -6.13 -6.33 -0.31
C ALA A 22 -7.62 -6.32 0.08
N ARG A 23 -8.20 -7.48 0.44
CA ARG A 23 -9.60 -7.56 0.87
C ARG A 23 -9.87 -6.74 2.14
N ARG A 24 -8.90 -6.63 3.05
CA ARG A 24 -9.03 -5.79 4.25
C ARG A 24 -8.98 -4.31 3.91
N ALA A 25 -8.10 -3.91 2.99
CA ALA A 25 -8.06 -2.55 2.46
C ALA A 25 -9.39 -2.17 1.79
N ILE A 26 -9.97 -3.05 0.97
CA ILE A 26 -11.29 -2.82 0.34
C ILE A 26 -12.36 -2.60 1.41
N LYS A 27 -12.42 -3.45 2.45
CA LYS A 27 -13.36 -3.28 3.56
C LYS A 27 -13.16 -1.96 4.31
N ALA A 28 -11.90 -1.60 4.58
CA ALA A 28 -11.56 -0.32 5.22
C ALA A 28 -12.02 0.88 4.37
N ALA A 29 -11.74 0.83 3.07
CA ALA A 29 -12.16 1.83 2.09
C ALA A 29 -13.68 2.00 2.06
N ALA A 30 -14.44 0.92 1.94
CA ALA A 30 -15.89 0.94 1.97
C ALA A 30 -16.46 1.55 3.26
N THR A 31 -15.80 1.31 4.40
CA THR A 31 -16.21 1.88 5.70
C THR A 31 -15.90 3.38 5.79
N ALA A 32 -14.81 3.85 5.16
CA ALA A 32 -14.40 5.25 5.23
C ALA A 32 -15.37 6.22 4.54
N ALA A 33 -16.09 5.76 3.50
CA ALA A 33 -17.07 6.57 2.78
C ALA A 33 -18.15 7.18 3.70
N GLN A 34 -18.46 6.50 4.82
CA GLN A 34 -19.44 6.97 5.82
C GLN A 34 -19.01 8.26 6.55
N TYR A 35 -17.72 8.59 6.50
CA TYR A 35 -17.14 9.73 7.20
C TYR A 35 -16.71 10.87 6.26
N THR A 36 -16.77 10.68 4.95
CA THR A 36 -16.41 11.70 3.96
C THR A 36 -17.42 12.86 3.99
N GLY A 37 -16.94 14.10 4.10
CA GLY A 37 -17.78 15.30 4.04
C GLY A 37 -18.62 15.62 5.27
N ASN A 38 -18.53 14.82 6.35
CA ASN A 38 -19.30 15.03 7.57
C ASN A 38 -18.46 15.74 8.65
N ILE A 39 -19.04 16.78 9.28
CA ILE A 39 -18.48 17.34 10.52
C ILE A 39 -18.70 16.30 11.61
N VAL A 40 -17.63 15.59 11.99
CA VAL A 40 -17.68 14.60 13.07
C VAL A 40 -17.46 15.28 14.42
N THR A 41 -18.19 14.82 15.42
CA THR A 41 -17.95 15.24 16.81
C THR A 41 -16.58 14.75 17.29
N ALA A 42 -16.02 15.39 18.31
CA ALA A 42 -14.76 14.94 18.92
C ALA A 42 -14.81 13.50 19.46
N ARG A 43 -16.00 12.99 19.80
CA ARG A 43 -16.23 11.60 20.21
C ARG A 43 -16.12 10.65 19.01
N GLN A 44 -16.79 10.97 17.90
CA GLN A 44 -16.72 10.19 16.66
C GLN A 44 -15.30 10.18 16.09
N ALA A 45 -14.58 11.32 16.11
CA ALA A 45 -13.19 11.39 15.68
C ALA A 45 -12.25 10.49 16.53
N ARG A 46 -12.54 10.31 17.82
CA ARG A 46 -11.81 9.36 18.68
C ARG A 46 -12.15 7.91 18.34
N GLN A 47 -13.42 7.61 18.08
CA GLN A 47 -13.85 6.26 17.67
C GLN A 47 -13.26 5.85 16.32
N ILE A 48 -13.19 6.77 15.36
CA ILE A 48 -12.54 6.54 14.05
C ILE A 48 -11.06 6.21 14.26
N ARG A 49 -10.34 7.01 15.08
CA ARG A 49 -8.93 6.75 15.40
C ARG A 49 -8.70 5.42 16.13
N ALA A 50 -9.62 5.03 17.00
CA ALA A 50 -9.54 3.77 17.73
C ALA A 50 -9.98 2.55 16.91
N ASN A 51 -10.53 2.73 15.70
CA ASN A 51 -11.03 1.62 14.90
C ASN A 51 -9.87 0.91 14.17
N PRO A 52 -9.49 -0.31 14.58
CA PRO A 52 -8.38 -1.04 13.96
C PRO A 52 -8.66 -1.42 12.50
N GLN A 53 -9.93 -1.41 12.06
CA GLN A 53 -10.27 -1.64 10.65
C GLN A 53 -9.88 -0.47 9.75
N LEU A 54 -9.73 0.73 10.31
CA LEU A 54 -9.34 1.95 9.58
C LEU A 54 -7.84 2.28 9.73
N ALA A 55 -7.06 1.44 10.43
CA ALA A 55 -5.63 1.60 10.62
C ALA A 55 -4.86 1.25 9.34
N VAL A 56 -4.96 2.12 8.33
CA VAL A 56 -4.31 1.97 7.03
C VAL A 56 -3.29 3.08 6.84
N TYR A 57 -2.07 2.68 6.49
CA TYR A 57 -0.95 3.60 6.31
C TYR A 57 -0.36 3.46 4.93
N ASP A 58 -0.34 4.53 4.16
CA ASP A 58 0.40 4.58 2.91
C ASP A 58 1.92 4.68 3.18
N ASN A 59 2.71 3.88 2.46
CA ASN A 59 4.17 3.86 2.57
C ASN A 59 4.82 4.15 1.21
N PRO A 60 5.10 5.43 0.89
CA PRO A 60 5.69 5.81 -0.39
C PRO A 60 7.12 5.28 -0.56
N ASN A 61 7.85 5.01 0.54
CA ASN A 61 9.23 4.51 0.47
C ASN A 61 9.29 3.07 -0.05
N THR A 62 8.31 2.24 0.30
CA THR A 62 8.21 0.84 -0.15
C THR A 62 7.15 0.61 -1.22
N LEU A 63 6.43 1.67 -1.62
CA LEU A 63 5.40 1.67 -2.66
C LEU A 63 4.33 0.61 -2.39
N LEU A 64 3.69 0.74 -1.24
CA LEU A 64 2.61 -0.11 -0.77
C LEU A 64 1.82 0.60 0.33
N MET A 65 0.66 0.06 0.66
CA MET A 65 -0.06 0.42 1.89
C MET A 65 -0.01 -0.72 2.92
N CYS A 66 0.06 -0.34 4.19
CA CYS A 66 -0.02 -1.22 5.35
C CYS A 66 -1.44 -1.16 5.93
N VAL A 67 -2.22 -2.23 5.75
CA VAL A 67 -3.50 -2.42 6.44
C VAL A 67 -3.18 -3.11 7.76
N TYR A 68 -2.92 -2.29 8.77
CA TYR A 68 -2.18 -2.67 9.96
C TYR A 68 -2.96 -3.64 10.83
N LYS A 69 -2.35 -4.81 11.06
CA LYS A 69 -2.71 -5.75 12.11
C LYS A 69 -1.47 -6.02 12.94
N PRO A 70 -1.40 -5.60 14.22
CA PRO A 70 -0.19 -5.72 15.04
C PRO A 70 0.36 -7.15 15.09
N ASP A 71 -0.51 -8.14 15.28
CA ASP A 71 -0.16 -9.57 15.38
C ASP A 71 0.42 -10.17 14.08
N LYS A 72 0.24 -9.49 12.94
CA LYS A 72 0.74 -9.91 11.62
C LYS A 72 1.82 -8.98 11.05
N ALA A 73 2.17 -7.91 11.77
CA ALA A 73 3.10 -6.90 11.29
C ALA A 73 4.56 -7.33 11.52
N LEU A 74 5.26 -7.73 10.45
CA LEU A 74 6.69 -8.07 10.54
C LEU A 74 7.59 -6.90 10.96
N CYS A 75 7.12 -5.66 10.74
CA CYS A 75 7.82 -4.45 11.17
C CYS A 75 7.50 -4.03 12.60
N HIS A 76 6.51 -4.64 13.25
CA HIS A 76 6.13 -4.28 14.62
C HIS A 76 7.04 -4.97 15.63
N ARG A 77 7.78 -4.16 16.38
CA ARG A 77 8.65 -4.60 17.49
C ARG A 77 8.59 -3.52 18.58
N GLY A 78 7.60 -3.58 19.46
CA GLY A 78 7.50 -2.62 20.57
C GLY A 78 6.10 -2.55 21.21
N THR A 79 5.93 -1.57 22.09
CA THR A 79 4.66 -1.29 22.80
C THR A 79 3.81 -0.22 22.11
N THR A 80 4.25 0.29 20.95
CA THR A 80 3.55 1.36 20.22
C THR A 80 2.44 0.80 19.33
N ASP A 81 1.25 1.38 19.38
CA ASP A 81 0.08 0.96 18.59
C ASP A 81 0.14 1.36 17.09
N THR A 82 1.35 1.55 16.54
CA THR A 82 1.57 1.97 15.15
C THR A 82 2.69 1.17 14.46
N PRO A 83 2.66 1.02 13.13
CA PRO A 83 3.71 0.32 12.40
C PRO A 83 4.98 1.15 12.23
N SER A 84 6.15 0.52 12.37
CA SER A 84 7.45 1.10 11.95
C SER A 84 7.61 0.95 10.43
N LEU A 85 7.10 1.94 9.67
CA LEU A 85 7.05 1.89 8.20
C LEU A 85 8.44 1.88 7.52
N ASP A 86 9.46 2.39 8.18
CA ASP A 86 10.88 2.33 7.79
C ASP A 86 11.42 0.89 7.75
N ARG A 87 10.82 -0.01 8.54
CA ARG A 87 11.20 -1.43 8.63
C ARG A 87 10.29 -2.35 7.82
N CYS A 88 9.45 -1.80 6.95
CA CYS A 88 8.50 -2.57 6.18
C CYS A 88 9.22 -3.49 5.17
N VAL A 89 8.85 -4.77 5.14
CA VAL A 89 9.40 -5.77 4.20
C VAL A 89 8.31 -6.30 3.26
N PRO A 90 8.61 -6.55 1.96
CA PRO A 90 7.60 -6.91 0.95
C PRO A 90 6.78 -8.19 1.22
N THR A 91 7.25 -9.07 2.09
CA THR A 91 6.62 -10.35 2.45
C THR A 91 5.62 -10.22 3.60
N CYS A 92 5.44 -9.02 4.17
CA CYS A 92 4.53 -8.78 5.29
C CYS A 92 3.06 -9.01 4.90
N ALA A 93 2.30 -9.69 5.77
CA ALA A 93 0.88 -10.00 5.56
C ALA A 93 -0.06 -8.79 5.67
N ASN A 94 0.46 -7.62 6.03
CA ASN A 94 -0.30 -6.36 6.07
C ASN A 94 -0.23 -5.55 4.78
N ILE A 95 0.46 -6.05 3.77
CA ILE A 95 0.67 -5.30 2.54
C ILE A 95 -0.54 -5.40 1.60
N ALA A 96 -0.94 -4.24 1.08
CA ALA A 96 -1.69 -4.14 -0.16
C ALA A 96 -0.99 -3.17 -1.13
N ARG A 97 -1.21 -3.33 -2.43
CA ARG A 97 -0.69 -2.44 -3.48
C ARG A 97 -1.81 -2.09 -4.45
N THR A 98 -1.85 -0.84 -4.88
CA THR A 98 -2.77 -0.32 -5.88
C THR A 98 -2.05 -0.18 -7.22
N ASP A 99 -2.78 0.08 -8.30
CA ASP A 99 -2.16 0.37 -9.61
C ASP A 99 -1.16 1.53 -9.53
N ARG A 100 -1.45 2.55 -8.71
CA ARG A 100 -0.55 3.68 -8.47
C ARG A 100 0.78 3.23 -7.86
N HIS A 101 0.74 2.29 -6.91
CA HIS A 101 1.93 1.68 -6.34
C HIS A 101 2.72 0.89 -7.38
N ALA A 102 2.05 0.08 -8.20
CA ALA A 102 2.70 -0.68 -9.29
C ALA A 102 3.36 0.23 -10.32
N ALA A 103 2.71 1.31 -10.72
CA ALA A 103 3.30 2.32 -11.59
C ALA A 103 4.52 3.00 -10.95
N GLY A 104 4.47 3.28 -9.65
CA GLY A 104 5.62 3.78 -8.88
C GLY A 104 6.79 2.80 -8.85
N LEU A 105 6.52 1.49 -8.70
CA LEU A 105 7.53 0.44 -8.73
C LEU A 105 8.25 0.41 -10.08
N ARG A 106 7.49 0.49 -11.19
CA ARG A 106 8.04 0.57 -12.55
C ARG A 106 8.92 1.80 -12.74
N ARG A 107 8.42 2.99 -12.36
CA ARG A 107 9.20 4.24 -12.46
C ARG A 107 10.51 4.15 -11.68
N ARG A 108 10.47 3.63 -10.46
CA ARG A 108 11.67 3.47 -9.64
C ARG A 108 12.64 2.45 -10.24
N ALA A 109 12.14 1.36 -10.83
CA ALA A 109 12.99 0.40 -11.56
C ALA A 109 13.72 1.07 -12.73
N THR A 110 13.03 1.86 -13.54
CA THR A 110 13.63 2.62 -14.66
C THR A 110 14.75 3.55 -14.17
N VAL A 111 14.52 4.28 -13.06
CA VAL A 111 15.54 5.15 -12.47
C VAL A 111 16.78 4.37 -12.01
N LEU A 112 16.60 3.17 -11.45
CA LEU A 112 17.72 2.33 -11.02
C LEU A 112 18.54 1.84 -12.21
N ASP A 113 17.92 1.44 -13.32
CA ASP A 113 18.64 1.02 -14.53
C ASP A 113 19.44 2.16 -15.15
N GLN A 114 18.85 3.36 -15.23
CA GLN A 114 19.55 4.54 -15.73
C GLN A 114 20.79 4.88 -14.89
N ARG A 115 20.70 4.70 -13.56
CA ARG A 115 21.83 4.88 -12.64
C ARG A 115 22.86 3.77 -12.74
N ALA A 116 22.43 2.53 -12.99
CA ALA A 116 23.33 1.39 -13.14
C ALA A 116 24.34 1.59 -14.27
N ALA A 117 23.94 2.25 -15.36
CA ALA A 117 24.81 2.59 -16.48
C ALA A 117 25.90 3.63 -16.15
N GLN A 118 25.82 4.29 -14.99
CA GLN A 118 26.68 5.42 -14.60
C GLN A 118 27.61 5.08 -13.42
N VAL A 119 27.62 3.82 -12.96
CA VAL A 119 28.39 3.38 -11.80
C VAL A 119 29.26 2.15 -12.14
N PRO A 120 30.32 1.86 -11.37
CA PRO A 120 31.15 0.68 -11.58
C PRO A 120 30.36 -0.63 -11.53
N GLY A 121 30.83 -1.64 -12.28
CA GLY A 121 30.15 -2.93 -12.51
C GLY A 121 29.45 -3.53 -11.28
N PRO A 122 30.13 -3.77 -10.15
CA PRO A 122 29.50 -4.39 -8.97
C PRO A 122 28.35 -3.57 -8.36
N LEU A 123 28.40 -2.25 -8.44
CA LEU A 123 27.30 -1.38 -8.02
C LEU A 123 26.18 -1.37 -9.07
N GLY A 124 26.53 -1.35 -10.35
CA GLY A 124 25.58 -1.43 -11.46
C GLY A 124 24.74 -2.71 -11.40
N GLU A 125 25.39 -3.85 -11.21
CA GLU A 125 24.74 -5.16 -11.07
C GLU A 125 23.73 -5.19 -9.90
N ARG A 126 24.10 -4.60 -8.75
CA ARG A 126 23.19 -4.46 -7.60
C ARG A 126 21.99 -3.59 -7.91
N LEU A 127 22.18 -2.48 -8.62
CA LEU A 127 21.07 -1.59 -9.02
C LEU A 127 20.13 -2.29 -10.01
N ILE A 128 20.68 -3.01 -10.98
CA ILE A 128 19.92 -3.83 -11.94
C ILE A 128 19.10 -4.88 -11.18
N SER A 129 19.71 -5.68 -10.31
CA SER A 129 18.98 -6.70 -9.51
C SER A 129 17.84 -6.08 -8.69
N ASN A 130 18.07 -4.91 -8.09
CA ASN A 130 17.01 -4.17 -7.40
C ASN A 130 15.88 -3.74 -8.35
N ALA A 131 16.19 -3.26 -9.55
CA ALA A 131 15.21 -2.89 -10.57
C ALA A 131 14.35 -4.10 -10.98
N TRP A 132 14.97 -5.27 -11.20
CA TRP A 132 14.27 -6.52 -11.46
C TRP A 132 13.27 -6.87 -10.36
N ARG A 133 13.70 -6.83 -9.10
CA ARG A 133 12.81 -7.10 -7.97
C ARG A 133 11.61 -6.14 -7.90
N LEU A 134 11.80 -4.86 -8.24
CA LEU A 134 10.69 -3.90 -8.29
C LEU A 134 9.73 -4.19 -9.45
N ARG A 135 10.25 -4.62 -10.61
CA ARG A 135 9.43 -5.06 -11.74
C ARG A 135 8.59 -6.28 -11.37
N ASP A 136 9.19 -7.30 -10.76
CA ASP A 136 8.48 -8.50 -10.33
C ASP A 136 7.31 -8.20 -9.39
N LEU A 137 7.49 -7.25 -8.47
CA LEU A 137 6.42 -6.80 -7.58
C LEU A 137 5.28 -6.11 -8.34
N ALA A 138 5.59 -5.31 -9.36
CA ALA A 138 4.59 -4.67 -10.21
C ALA A 138 3.86 -5.70 -11.09
N ASP A 139 4.60 -6.66 -11.67
CA ASP A 139 4.04 -7.77 -12.44
C ASP A 139 3.11 -8.65 -11.60
N ALA A 140 3.55 -9.02 -10.39
CA ALA A 140 2.74 -9.77 -9.45
C ALA A 140 1.45 -9.01 -9.09
N HIS A 141 1.52 -7.69 -8.93
CA HIS A 141 0.34 -6.87 -8.73
C HIS A 141 -0.64 -7.00 -9.91
N HIS A 142 -0.19 -6.77 -11.14
CA HIS A 142 -1.09 -6.84 -12.30
C HIS A 142 -1.71 -8.23 -12.51
N ARG A 143 -0.98 -9.31 -12.19
CA ARG A 143 -1.52 -10.67 -12.26
C ARG A 143 -2.56 -11.00 -11.18
N THR A 144 -2.47 -10.37 -10.01
CA THR A 144 -3.25 -10.78 -8.82
C THR A 144 -4.19 -9.71 -8.28
N ARG A 145 -4.22 -8.53 -8.91
CA ARG A 145 -5.08 -7.42 -8.48
C ARG A 145 -6.55 -7.81 -8.62
N ILE A 146 -7.32 -7.39 -7.62
CA ILE A 146 -8.76 -7.44 -7.59
C ILE A 146 -9.25 -6.06 -8.00
N THR A 147 -10.18 -5.99 -8.94
CA THR A 147 -10.95 -4.78 -9.23
C THR A 147 -12.32 -4.90 -8.58
N VAL A 148 -12.78 -3.83 -7.93
CA VAL A 148 -14.11 -3.79 -7.33
C VAL A 148 -15.04 -3.16 -8.37
N GLN A 149 -15.50 -3.95 -9.35
CA GLN A 149 -16.54 -3.47 -10.24
C GLN A 149 -17.87 -3.37 -9.48
N GLY A 150 -18.55 -2.22 -9.61
CA GLY A 150 -19.82 -1.93 -8.97
C GLY A 150 -20.87 -2.99 -9.30
N GLY A 151 -21.29 -3.72 -8.27
CA GLY A 151 -22.55 -4.43 -8.31
C GLY A 151 -23.67 -3.40 -8.33
N ILE A 152 -24.11 -3.04 -9.53
CA ILE A 152 -25.43 -2.47 -9.75
C ILE A 152 -26.26 -3.60 -10.36
N ALA A 153 -26.97 -4.31 -9.50
CA ALA A 153 -28.16 -5.08 -9.82
C ALA A 153 -29.09 -4.98 -8.60
#